data_AF-A0A7S0EKX4-F1
#
_entry.id   AF-A0A7S0EKX4-F1
#
_cell.length_a   1.000
_cell.length_b   1.000
_cell.length_c   1.000
_cell.angle_alpha   90.00
_cell.angle_beta   90.00
_cell.angle_gamma   90.00
#
_symmetry.space_group_name_H-M   'P 1'
#
loop_
_entity.id
_entity.type
_entity.pdbx_description
1 polymer ?
#
loop_
_entity_poly.entity_id
_entity_poly.type
_entity_poly.pdbx_seq_one_letter_code
_entity_poly.pdbx_strand_id
1 'polypeptide(L)'
;MLTSVQRANLAWANRPPGPQAMWSALGSSVRAVGQAMDKIGIALEGQSAYIEKLPIPTTVVKVDGKAPDIGEASFVAPSANLIGNVQLGQGASAWYGALLKGDTKPVSLGKLSSVGENASVVGSTVGDNVTIGAGSIVSFSTLADECSVGLGCTVGKGSSIGKNAMLAAGAVLPAGTVVPAGQVWAGAPAKQGGTSTATE
;
A
#
# COMPACT_ATOMS: atom_id res chain seq x y z
N MET A 1 53.46 -24.15 20.20
CA MET A 1 52.64 -25.37 19.99
C MET A 1 51.19 -24.95 19.85
N LEU A 2 50.51 -25.28 18.74
CA LEU A 2 49.08 -24.94 18.54
C LEU A 2 48.19 -25.75 19.49
N THR A 3 47.18 -25.09 20.06
CA THR A 3 46.18 -25.73 20.94
C THR A 3 45.32 -26.75 20.17
N SER A 4 44.70 -27.69 20.88
CA SER A 4 43.83 -28.71 20.28
C SER A 4 42.67 -28.11 19.47
N VAL A 5 42.10 -26.99 19.93
CA VAL A 5 41.06 -26.23 19.24
C VAL A 5 41.58 -25.57 17.96
N GLN A 6 42.79 -25.01 17.99
CA GLN A 6 43.42 -24.43 16.79
C GLN A 6 43.70 -25.50 15.73
N ARG A 7 44.12 -26.71 16.12
CA ARG A 7 44.32 -27.83 15.18
C ARG A 7 43.01 -28.34 14.59
N ALA A 8 41.93 -28.38 15.38
CA ALA A 8 40.60 -28.78 14.89
C ALA A 8 40.03 -27.78 13.88
N ASN A 9 40.20 -26.47 14.11
CA ASN A 9 39.79 -25.42 13.18
C ASN A 9 40.61 -25.43 11.88
N LEU A 10 41.92 -25.69 11.96
CA LEU A 10 42.78 -25.89 10.79
C LEU A 10 42.40 -27.14 9.99
N ALA A 11 41.98 -28.23 10.66
CA ALA A 11 41.51 -29.45 10.01
C ALA A 11 40.14 -29.28 9.34
N TRP A 12 39.25 -28.45 9.90
CA TRP A 12 37.99 -28.05 9.26
C TRP A 12 38.24 -27.18 8.01
N ALA A 13 39.12 -26.19 8.11
CA ALA A 13 39.44 -25.26 7.03
C ALA A 13 40.12 -25.95 5.82
N ASN A 14 40.85 -27.05 6.05
CA ASN A 14 41.56 -27.80 5.01
C ASN A 14 40.78 -29.01 4.47
N ARG A 15 39.48 -29.14 4.74
CA ARG A 15 38.68 -30.21 4.12
C ARG A 15 38.58 -29.99 2.61
N PRO A 16 38.87 -31.01 1.77
CA PRO A 16 38.65 -30.89 0.34
C PRO A 16 37.18 -30.55 0.08
N PRO A 17 36.88 -29.66 -0.90
CA PRO A 17 35.51 -29.31 -1.22
C PRO A 17 34.70 -30.58 -1.49
N GLY A 18 33.62 -30.77 -0.74
CA GLY A 18 32.73 -31.90 -0.94
C GLY A 18 32.12 -31.86 -2.35
N PRO A 19 31.51 -32.97 -2.83
CA PRO A 19 30.90 -33.04 -4.16
C PRO A 19 29.91 -31.90 -4.44
N GLN A 20 29.22 -31.39 -3.41
CA GLN A 20 28.33 -30.23 -3.50
C GLN A 20 29.04 -28.94 -3.94
N ALA A 21 30.28 -28.70 -3.49
CA ALA A 21 31.05 -27.51 -3.86
C ALA A 21 31.54 -27.58 -5.32
N MET A 22 31.87 -28.79 -5.80
CA MET A 22 32.14 -29.04 -7.22
C MET A 22 30.89 -28.79 -8.09
N TRP A 23 29.73 -29.29 -7.67
CA TRP A 23 28.46 -29.07 -8.38
C TRP A 23 28.03 -27.59 -8.38
N SER A 24 28.21 -26.86 -7.28
CA SER A 24 27.91 -25.42 -7.23
C SER A 24 28.85 -24.61 -8.13
N ALA A 25 30.14 -24.98 -8.17
CA ALA A 25 31.11 -24.33 -9.05
C ALA A 25 30.72 -24.54 -10.52
N LEU A 26 30.44 -25.79 -10.92
CA LEU A 26 29.95 -26.10 -12.26
C LEU A 26 28.67 -25.33 -12.59
N GLY A 27 27.69 -25.32 -11.67
CA GLY A 27 26.42 -24.60 -11.86
C GLY A 27 26.62 -23.09 -12.04
N SER A 28 27.56 -22.49 -11.30
CA SER A 28 27.90 -21.08 -11.45
C SER A 28 28.52 -20.76 -12.81
N SER A 29 29.36 -21.66 -13.34
CA SER A 29 29.96 -21.52 -14.67
C SER A 29 28.91 -21.64 -15.77
N VAL A 30 28.01 -22.61 -15.70
CA VAL A 30 26.90 -22.76 -16.66
C VAL A 30 25.99 -21.54 -16.63
N ARG A 31 25.67 -21.01 -15.43
CA ARG A 31 24.89 -19.78 -15.28
C ARG A 31 25.60 -18.57 -15.89
N ALA A 32 26.90 -18.43 -15.69
CA ALA A 32 27.69 -17.33 -16.26
C ALA A 32 27.69 -17.37 -17.79
N VAL A 33 27.82 -18.56 -18.38
CA VAL A 33 27.70 -18.75 -19.84
C VAL A 33 26.30 -18.36 -20.33
N GLY A 34 25.25 -18.81 -19.65
CA GLY A 34 23.88 -18.43 -19.99
C GLY A 34 23.64 -16.92 -19.97
N GLN A 35 24.14 -16.23 -18.94
CA GLN A 35 24.07 -14.76 -18.85
C GLN A 35 24.88 -14.04 -19.93
N ALA A 36 26.01 -14.61 -20.35
CA ALA A 36 26.81 -14.06 -21.46
C ALA A 36 26.07 -14.21 -22.80
N MET A 37 25.47 -15.39 -23.05
CA MET A 37 24.66 -15.62 -24.24
C MET A 37 23.43 -14.72 -24.31
N ASP A 38 22.72 -14.53 -23.19
CA ASP A 38 21.58 -13.61 -23.08
C ASP A 38 21.97 -12.17 -23.44
N LYS A 39 23.10 -11.67 -22.91
CA LYS A 39 23.64 -10.35 -23.26
C LYS A 39 23.99 -10.21 -24.73
N ILE A 40 24.55 -11.26 -25.34
CA ILE A 40 24.84 -11.27 -26.78
C ILE A 40 23.53 -11.24 -27.57
N GLY A 41 22.51 -12.01 -27.16
CA GLY A 41 21.18 -11.98 -27.76
C GLY A 41 20.55 -10.60 -27.72
N ILE A 42 20.53 -9.95 -26.55
CA ILE A 42 20.08 -8.56 -26.36
C ILE A 42 20.84 -7.59 -27.28
N ALA A 43 22.17 -7.75 -27.41
CA ALA A 43 22.98 -6.90 -28.27
C ALA A 43 22.65 -7.10 -29.77
N LEU A 44 22.33 -8.34 -30.19
CA LEU A 44 21.94 -8.66 -31.56
C LEU A 44 20.52 -8.17 -31.90
N GLU A 45 19.59 -8.21 -30.94
CA GLU A 45 18.23 -7.65 -31.11
C GLU A 45 18.21 -6.11 -31.15
N GLY A 46 19.25 -5.45 -30.62
CA GLY A 46 19.43 -4.01 -30.71
C GLY A 46 18.29 -3.24 -30.03
N GLN A 47 17.57 -2.40 -30.79
CA GLN A 47 16.47 -1.59 -30.26
C GLN A 47 15.19 -2.38 -29.98
N SER A 48 15.09 -3.61 -30.49
CA SER A 48 13.94 -4.50 -30.26
C SER A 48 14.08 -5.32 -28.98
N ALA A 49 15.26 -5.28 -28.34
CA ALA A 49 15.53 -6.06 -27.14
C ALA A 49 14.66 -5.56 -25.97
N TYR A 50 13.76 -6.42 -25.49
CA TYR A 50 12.99 -6.15 -24.29
C TYR A 50 13.77 -6.62 -23.06
N ILE A 51 14.34 -5.68 -22.33
CA ILE A 51 14.99 -5.94 -21.04
C ILE A 51 13.95 -5.71 -19.94
N GLU A 52 13.51 -6.78 -19.30
CA GLU A 52 12.61 -6.67 -18.16
C GLU A 52 13.33 -5.95 -17.00
N LYS A 53 12.78 -4.80 -16.61
CA LYS A 53 13.24 -4.07 -15.42
C LYS A 53 12.29 -4.41 -14.29
N LEU A 54 12.79 -5.11 -13.28
CA LEU A 54 12.03 -5.36 -12.06
C LEU A 54 11.65 -4.00 -11.43
N PRO A 55 10.35 -3.70 -11.25
CA PRO A 55 9.94 -2.46 -10.63
C PRO A 55 10.38 -2.46 -9.16
N ILE A 56 10.83 -1.29 -8.69
CA ILE A 56 11.07 -1.08 -7.27
C ILE A 56 9.69 -1.13 -6.58
N PRO A 57 9.50 -1.89 -5.48
CA PRO A 57 8.24 -1.89 -4.74
C PRO A 57 7.90 -0.47 -4.27
N THR A 58 6.78 0.06 -4.77
CA THR A 58 6.31 1.43 -4.46
C THR A 58 5.29 1.45 -3.32
N THR A 59 5.13 0.33 -2.61
CA THR A 59 4.10 0.20 -1.57
C THR A 59 4.25 1.22 -0.45
N VAL A 60 5.50 1.52 -0.06
CA VAL A 60 5.82 2.50 0.98
C VAL A 60 6.87 3.46 0.42
N VAL A 61 6.47 4.70 0.16
CA VAL A 61 7.32 5.74 -0.42
C VAL A 61 7.54 6.85 0.60
N LYS A 62 8.81 7.09 0.92
CA LYS A 62 9.24 8.20 1.76
C LYS A 62 9.29 9.50 0.94
N VAL A 63 8.68 10.57 1.45
CA VAL A 63 8.68 11.92 0.85
C VAL A 63 9.04 12.93 1.93
N ASP A 64 9.92 13.89 1.64
CA ASP A 64 10.33 14.97 2.54
C ASP A 64 10.74 14.51 3.95
N GLY A 65 11.48 13.40 4.03
CA GLY A 65 11.93 12.84 5.31
C GLY A 65 10.86 12.05 6.08
N LYS A 66 9.61 12.02 5.63
CA LYS A 66 8.49 11.33 6.27
C LYS A 66 8.16 10.03 5.54
N ALA A 67 8.13 8.94 6.29
CA ALA A 67 7.72 7.63 5.80
C ALA A 67 6.34 7.26 6.39
N PRO A 68 5.52 6.50 5.64
CA PRO A 68 4.30 5.91 6.18
C PRO A 68 4.58 5.05 7.42
N ASP A 69 3.74 5.20 8.44
CA ASP A 69 3.69 4.32 9.60
C ASP A 69 2.59 3.29 9.42
N ILE A 70 3.01 2.03 9.29
CA ILE A 70 2.16 0.86 9.06
C ILE A 70 2.18 -0.13 10.23
N GLY A 71 2.85 0.21 11.34
CA GLY A 71 3.24 -0.76 12.38
C GLY A 71 2.08 -1.51 13.04
N GLU A 72 0.88 -0.91 13.07
CA GLU A 72 -0.31 -1.51 13.67
C GLU A 72 -1.40 -1.89 12.63
N ALA A 73 -1.13 -1.73 11.34
CA ALA A 73 -2.08 -2.07 10.28
C ALA A 73 -2.34 -3.59 10.25
N SER A 74 -3.60 -3.99 10.02
CA SER A 74 -3.93 -5.40 9.83
C SER A 74 -3.47 -5.91 8.46
N PHE A 75 -3.58 -5.07 7.44
CA PHE A 75 -3.31 -5.46 6.06
C PHE A 75 -2.93 -4.28 5.18
N VAL A 76 -1.85 -4.43 4.42
CA VAL A 76 -1.47 -3.50 3.34
C VAL A 76 -1.22 -4.34 2.10
N ALA A 77 -2.05 -4.16 1.08
CA ALA A 77 -1.93 -4.90 -0.16
C ALA A 77 -0.59 -4.57 -0.87
N PRO A 78 0.06 -5.54 -1.54
CA PRO A 78 1.32 -5.30 -2.25
C PRO A 78 1.22 -4.21 -3.34
N SER A 79 0.03 -4.03 -3.93
CA SER A 79 -0.23 -3.01 -4.95
C SER A 79 -0.77 -1.68 -4.40
N ALA A 80 -1.02 -1.58 -3.09
CA ALA A 80 -1.37 -0.31 -2.46
C ALA A 80 -0.14 0.61 -2.49
N ASN A 81 -0.35 1.92 -2.55
CA ASN A 81 0.71 2.93 -2.54
C ASN A 81 0.49 3.88 -1.36
N LEU A 82 1.39 3.84 -0.38
CA LEU A 82 1.41 4.72 0.77
C LEU A 82 2.58 5.70 0.60
N ILE A 83 2.28 7.00 0.55
CA ILE A 83 3.25 8.02 0.14
C ILE A 83 3.30 9.14 1.17
N GLY A 84 4.49 9.41 1.71
CA GLY A 84 4.73 10.53 2.61
C GLY A 84 4.23 10.30 4.03
N ASN A 85 3.56 11.29 4.62
CA ASN A 85 3.08 11.23 6.01
C ASN A 85 1.72 10.53 6.08
N VAL A 86 1.73 9.21 6.11
CA VAL A 86 0.55 8.36 6.26
C VAL A 86 0.67 7.61 7.58
N GLN A 87 -0.40 7.60 8.38
CA GLN A 87 -0.46 6.89 9.66
C GLN A 87 -1.64 5.92 9.60
N LEU A 88 -1.39 4.63 9.78
CA LEU A 88 -2.42 3.61 9.87
C LEU A 88 -2.58 3.16 11.33
N GLY A 89 -3.79 3.29 11.86
CA GLY A 89 -4.13 2.84 13.20
C GLY A 89 -4.28 1.32 13.31
N GLN A 90 -4.42 0.85 14.55
CA GLN A 90 -4.58 -0.56 14.87
C GLN A 90 -5.69 -1.24 14.07
N GLY A 91 -5.33 -2.29 13.33
CA GLY A 91 -6.28 -3.09 12.56
C GLY A 91 -6.76 -2.42 11.27
N ALA A 92 -6.24 -1.24 10.91
CA ALA A 92 -6.53 -0.57 9.66
C ALA A 92 -6.07 -1.39 8.45
N SER A 93 -6.78 -1.29 7.33
CA SER A 93 -6.44 -2.01 6.10
C SER A 93 -6.43 -1.12 4.86
N ALA A 94 -5.46 -1.37 3.97
CA ALA A 94 -5.38 -0.77 2.64
C ALA A 94 -5.39 -1.87 1.58
N TRP A 95 -6.44 -1.90 0.76
CA TRP A 95 -6.69 -2.97 -0.21
C TRP A 95 -6.01 -2.70 -1.55
N TYR A 96 -6.15 -3.64 -2.49
CA TYR A 96 -5.40 -3.65 -3.74
C TYR A 96 -5.60 -2.36 -4.55
N GLY A 97 -4.50 -1.73 -4.97
CA GLY A 97 -4.52 -0.48 -5.73
C GLY A 97 -4.92 0.76 -4.94
N ALA A 98 -5.15 0.65 -3.61
CA ALA A 98 -5.43 1.80 -2.77
C ALA A 98 -4.26 2.80 -2.80
N LEU A 99 -4.57 4.10 -2.88
CA LEU A 99 -3.59 5.18 -2.85
C LEU A 99 -3.80 6.03 -1.60
N LEU A 100 -2.85 6.00 -0.67
CA LEU A 100 -2.81 6.86 0.51
C LEU A 100 -1.67 7.85 0.34
N LYS A 101 -2.01 9.12 0.11
CA LYS A 101 -1.03 10.15 -0.22
C LYS A 101 -1.07 11.29 0.80
N GLY A 102 -0.04 11.34 1.64
CA GLY A 102 0.15 12.32 2.71
C GLY A 102 1.31 13.27 2.48
N ASP A 103 1.50 13.78 1.25
CA ASP A 103 2.59 14.73 0.93
C ASP A 103 2.27 16.17 1.36
N THR A 104 1.13 16.70 0.93
CA THR A 104 0.72 18.10 1.15
C THR A 104 0.10 18.28 2.54
N LYS A 105 -0.74 17.33 2.95
CA LYS A 105 -1.30 17.22 4.30
C LYS A 105 -1.14 15.76 4.76
N PRO A 106 -0.99 15.50 6.07
CA PRO A 106 -0.95 14.14 6.56
C PRO A 106 -2.23 13.38 6.21
N VAL A 107 -2.10 12.07 6.05
CA VAL A 107 -3.23 11.14 6.04
C VAL A 107 -3.18 10.35 7.34
N SER A 108 -4.28 10.34 8.09
CA SER A 108 -4.42 9.50 9.27
C SER A 108 -5.63 8.60 9.11
N LEU A 109 -5.44 7.30 9.30
CA LEU A 109 -6.50 6.30 9.30
C LEU A 109 -6.66 5.77 10.71
N GLY A 110 -7.87 5.86 11.26
CA GLY A 110 -8.20 5.33 12.57
C GLY A 110 -8.19 3.80 12.63
N LYS A 111 -8.49 3.28 13.81
CA LYS A 111 -8.50 1.84 14.10
C LYS A 111 -9.62 1.16 13.35
N LEU A 112 -9.37 -0.07 12.88
CA LEU A 112 -10.33 -0.91 12.15
C LEU A 112 -10.92 -0.24 10.89
N SER A 113 -10.33 0.85 10.41
CA SER A 113 -10.79 1.54 9.21
C SER A 113 -10.18 0.88 7.97
N SER A 114 -10.94 0.84 6.88
CA SER A 114 -10.55 0.16 5.65
C SER A 114 -10.63 1.07 4.44
N VAL A 115 -9.64 0.94 3.55
CA VAL A 115 -9.59 1.61 2.24
C VAL A 115 -9.70 0.57 1.15
N GLY A 116 -10.84 0.52 0.48
CA GLY A 116 -11.16 -0.45 -0.57
C GLY A 116 -10.28 -0.34 -1.82
N GLU A 117 -10.52 -1.25 -2.75
CA GLU A 117 -9.71 -1.40 -3.96
C GLU A 117 -9.73 -0.16 -4.83
N ASN A 118 -8.57 0.25 -5.34
CA ASN A 118 -8.41 1.44 -6.18
C ASN A 118 -8.99 2.74 -5.58
N ALA A 119 -9.28 2.78 -4.28
CA ALA A 119 -9.70 4.00 -3.62
C ALA A 119 -8.49 4.91 -3.36
N SER A 120 -8.69 6.22 -3.41
CA SER A 120 -7.64 7.22 -3.16
C SER A 120 -8.01 8.11 -1.98
N VAL A 121 -7.06 8.27 -1.05
CA VAL A 121 -7.19 9.11 0.13
C VAL A 121 -6.00 10.07 0.16
N VAL A 122 -6.27 11.36 0.03
CA VAL A 122 -5.23 12.39 -0.09
C VAL A 122 -5.42 13.46 0.96
N GLY A 123 -4.46 13.60 1.87
CA GLY A 123 -4.45 14.68 2.87
C GLY A 123 -5.69 14.75 3.78
N SER A 124 -6.25 13.59 4.14
CA SER A 124 -7.51 13.46 4.88
C SER A 124 -7.32 12.77 6.23
N THR A 125 -8.18 13.11 7.18
CA THR A 125 -8.26 12.43 8.49
C THR A 125 -9.48 11.53 8.51
N VAL A 126 -9.26 10.25 8.76
CA VAL A 126 -10.28 9.21 8.84
C VAL A 126 -10.31 8.68 10.26
N GLY A 127 -11.48 8.68 10.88
CA GLY A 127 -11.72 8.18 12.23
C GLY A 127 -11.68 6.65 12.32
N ASP A 128 -12.20 6.13 13.42
CA ASP A 128 -12.21 4.70 13.74
C ASP A 128 -13.43 4.01 13.11
N ASN A 129 -13.26 2.73 12.73
CA ASN A 129 -14.30 1.88 12.15
C ASN A 129 -14.97 2.47 10.90
N VAL A 130 -14.19 3.13 10.05
CA VAL A 130 -14.65 3.76 8.81
C VAL A 130 -14.40 2.84 7.62
N THR A 131 -15.41 2.68 6.77
CA THR A 131 -15.28 1.90 5.52
C THR A 131 -15.27 2.83 4.33
N ILE A 132 -14.18 2.85 3.57
CA ILE A 132 -14.08 3.57 2.29
C ILE A 132 -14.21 2.57 1.15
N GLY A 133 -15.30 2.65 0.41
CA GLY A 133 -15.61 1.74 -0.69
C GLY A 133 -14.62 1.81 -1.84
N ALA A 134 -14.55 0.73 -2.63
CA ALA A 134 -13.69 0.61 -3.80
C ALA A 134 -13.95 1.74 -4.81
N GLY A 135 -12.87 2.23 -5.43
CA GLY A 135 -12.90 3.30 -6.43
C GLY A 135 -13.28 4.69 -5.89
N SER A 136 -13.42 4.85 -4.57
CA SER A 136 -13.77 6.13 -3.97
C SER A 136 -12.58 7.09 -3.92
N ILE A 137 -12.86 8.38 -4.08
CA ILE A 137 -11.87 9.46 -4.05
C ILE A 137 -12.16 10.37 -2.87
N VAL A 138 -11.25 10.42 -1.91
CA VAL A 138 -11.36 11.18 -0.66
C VAL A 138 -10.23 12.19 -0.58
N SER A 139 -10.54 13.47 -0.73
CA SER A 139 -9.51 14.52 -0.83
C SER A 139 -9.71 15.59 0.24
N PHE A 140 -8.69 15.82 1.07
CA PHE A 140 -8.62 16.92 2.04
C PHE A 140 -9.86 17.05 2.93
N SER A 141 -10.40 15.93 3.39
CA SER A 141 -11.65 15.84 4.13
C SER A 141 -11.45 15.21 5.51
N THR A 142 -12.47 15.34 6.36
CA THR A 142 -12.50 14.73 7.68
C THR A 142 -13.67 13.76 7.76
N LEU A 143 -13.37 12.49 8.00
CA LEU A 143 -14.34 11.42 8.18
C LEU A 143 -14.35 11.06 9.66
N ALA A 144 -15.47 11.25 10.33
CA ALA A 144 -15.64 10.86 11.73
C ALA A 144 -15.80 9.34 11.88
N ASP A 145 -15.83 8.86 13.12
CA ASP A 145 -15.93 7.44 13.43
C ASP A 145 -17.22 6.80 12.92
N GLU A 146 -17.18 5.49 12.66
CA GLU A 146 -18.32 4.66 12.26
C GLU A 146 -19.03 5.18 10.98
N CYS A 147 -18.39 6.04 10.19
CA CYS A 147 -18.96 6.50 8.92
C CYS A 147 -18.64 5.52 7.79
N SER A 148 -19.46 5.52 6.74
CA SER A 148 -19.24 4.67 5.57
C SER A 148 -19.32 5.49 4.29
N VAL A 149 -18.34 5.29 3.41
CA VAL A 149 -18.32 5.86 2.06
C VAL A 149 -18.56 4.72 1.10
N GLY A 150 -19.69 4.74 0.40
CA GLY A 150 -20.05 3.71 -0.56
C GLY A 150 -19.05 3.59 -1.71
N LEU A 151 -19.27 2.61 -2.57
CA LEU A 151 -18.41 2.36 -3.74
C LEU A 151 -18.43 3.54 -4.72
N GLY A 152 -17.29 3.90 -5.29
CA GLY A 152 -17.17 4.92 -6.34
C GLY A 152 -17.60 6.34 -5.93
N CYS A 153 -17.56 6.67 -4.65
CA CYS A 153 -17.93 8.01 -4.18
C CYS A 153 -16.80 9.02 -4.42
N THR A 154 -17.14 10.29 -4.56
CA THR A 154 -16.17 11.38 -4.58
C THR A 154 -16.45 12.36 -3.45
N VAL A 155 -15.50 12.52 -2.52
CA VAL A 155 -15.57 13.46 -1.39
C VAL A 155 -14.73 14.68 -1.72
N GLY A 156 -15.41 15.81 -1.89
CA GLY A 156 -14.79 17.10 -2.18
C GLY A 156 -13.90 17.62 -1.06
N LYS A 157 -13.01 18.56 -1.44
CA LYS A 157 -12.05 19.19 -0.53
C LYS A 157 -12.75 19.96 0.59
N GLY A 158 -12.24 19.84 1.81
CA GLY A 158 -12.77 20.56 2.97
C GLY A 158 -14.12 20.04 3.47
N SER A 159 -14.61 18.93 2.92
CA SER A 159 -15.86 18.33 3.39
C SER A 159 -15.66 17.56 4.69
N SER A 160 -16.71 17.46 5.49
CA SER A 160 -16.71 16.65 6.71
C SER A 160 -17.88 15.69 6.73
N ILE A 161 -17.62 14.45 7.12
CA ILE A 161 -18.61 13.38 7.24
C ILE A 161 -18.76 13.06 8.73
N GLY A 162 -19.95 13.29 9.26
CA GLY A 162 -20.26 13.09 10.68
C GLY A 162 -20.29 11.62 11.09
N LYS A 163 -20.30 11.39 12.40
CA LYS A 163 -20.34 10.05 13.00
C LYS A 163 -21.57 9.27 12.49
N ASN A 164 -21.42 7.98 12.17
CA ASN A 164 -22.52 7.15 11.66
C ASN A 164 -23.19 7.68 10.37
N ALA A 165 -22.58 8.63 9.66
CA ALA A 165 -23.09 9.07 8.38
C ALA A 165 -22.65 8.13 7.25
N MET A 166 -23.48 8.04 6.21
CA MET A 166 -23.24 7.17 5.07
C MET A 166 -23.35 7.93 3.76
N LEU A 167 -22.38 7.76 2.87
CA LEU A 167 -22.52 8.10 1.45
C LEU A 167 -22.96 6.86 0.69
N ALA A 168 -24.08 6.95 -0.02
CA ALA A 168 -24.51 5.90 -0.92
C ALA A 168 -23.53 5.74 -2.09
N ALA A 169 -23.49 4.55 -2.70
CA ALA A 169 -22.62 4.28 -3.84
C ALA A 169 -22.81 5.32 -4.97
N GLY A 170 -21.69 5.79 -5.54
CA GLY A 170 -21.66 6.80 -6.59
C GLY A 170 -21.99 8.22 -6.13
N ALA A 171 -22.08 8.49 -4.82
CA ALA A 171 -22.36 9.84 -4.33
C ALA A 171 -21.17 10.79 -4.57
N VAL A 172 -21.46 12.02 -5.01
CA VAL A 172 -20.45 13.07 -5.22
C VAL A 172 -20.73 14.20 -4.24
N LEU A 173 -19.98 14.24 -3.14
CA LEU A 173 -20.09 15.26 -2.12
C LEU A 173 -19.34 16.54 -2.57
N PRO A 174 -20.02 17.68 -2.78
CA PRO A 174 -19.36 18.92 -3.16
C PRO A 174 -18.34 19.37 -2.11
N ALA A 175 -17.36 20.18 -2.54
CA ALA A 175 -16.35 20.73 -1.65
C ALA A 175 -16.97 21.60 -0.53
N GLY A 176 -16.43 21.49 0.68
CA GLY A 176 -16.89 22.24 1.86
C GLY A 176 -18.23 21.77 2.43
N THR A 177 -18.78 20.65 1.96
CA THR A 177 -20.08 20.14 2.46
C THR A 177 -19.88 19.45 3.80
N VAL A 178 -20.80 19.70 4.74
CA VAL A 178 -20.86 19.01 6.02
C VAL A 178 -22.03 18.03 5.98
N VAL A 179 -21.73 16.74 6.09
CA VAL A 179 -22.74 15.69 6.27
C VAL A 179 -22.95 15.49 7.77
N PRO A 180 -24.14 15.81 8.31
CA PRO A 180 -24.42 15.61 9.73
C PRO A 180 -24.37 14.14 10.13
N ALA A 181 -24.15 13.89 11.43
CA ALA A 181 -24.13 12.54 11.98
C ALA A 181 -25.43 11.76 11.71
N GLY A 182 -25.31 10.46 11.42
CA GLY A 182 -26.46 9.55 11.20
C GLY A 182 -27.29 9.84 9.95
N GLN A 183 -26.77 10.63 9.00
CA GLN A 183 -27.47 10.91 7.74
C GLN A 183 -26.92 10.08 6.58
N VAL A 184 -27.82 9.70 5.67
CA VAL A 184 -27.45 9.13 4.37
C VAL A 184 -27.48 10.21 3.32
N TRP A 185 -26.45 10.30 2.50
CA TRP A 185 -26.41 11.21 1.37
C TRP A 185 -26.15 10.43 0.08
N ALA A 186 -26.86 10.79 -0.99
CA ALA A 186 -26.82 10.07 -2.25
C ALA A 186 -26.90 11.01 -3.46
N GLY A 187 -26.41 10.55 -4.61
CA GLY A 187 -26.48 11.26 -5.89
C GLY A 187 -25.27 12.14 -6.21
N ALA A 188 -25.31 12.78 -7.38
CA ALA A 188 -24.26 13.67 -7.88
C ALA A 188 -24.91 14.96 -8.42
N PRO A 189 -24.93 16.08 -7.66
CA PRO A 189 -24.33 16.26 -6.33
C PRO A 189 -25.10 15.52 -5.23
N ALA A 190 -24.38 15.08 -4.20
CA ALA A 190 -24.94 14.36 -3.07
C ALA A 190 -25.91 15.26 -2.29
N LYS A 191 -27.10 14.73 -2.04
CA LYS A 191 -28.13 15.37 -1.21
C LYS A 191 -28.56 14.38 -0.14
N GLN A 192 -29.16 14.91 0.93
CA GLN A 192 -29.74 14.08 1.99
C GLN A 192 -30.75 13.08 1.37
N GLY A 193 -30.39 11.79 1.43
CA GLY A 193 -31.30 10.68 1.29
C GLY A 193 -31.94 10.37 2.65
N GLY A 194 -32.97 9.53 2.68
CA GLY A 194 -33.66 9.16 3.92
C GLY A 194 -32.72 8.69 5.05
N THR A 195 -33.20 8.74 6.29
CA THR A 195 -32.44 8.37 7.49
C THR A 195 -31.84 6.96 7.39
N SER A 196 -30.55 6.80 7.72
CA SER A 196 -29.87 5.50 7.75
C SER A 196 -30.53 4.64 8.81
N THR A 197 -31.21 3.58 8.39
CA THR A 197 -31.49 2.46 9.28
C THR A 197 -30.24 1.59 9.25
N ALA A 198 -29.53 1.54 10.37
CA ALA A 198 -28.32 0.75 10.52
C ALA A 198 -28.70 -0.74 10.45
N THR A 199 -28.54 -1.38 9.29
CA THR A 199 -28.56 -2.84 9.14
C THR A 199 -27.81 -3.23 7.86
N GLU A 200 -26.55 -3.62 8.00
CA GLU A 200 -25.91 -4.81 7.39
C GLU A 200 -24.42 -4.84 7.76
#